data_AF-A0A7C2XPZ7-F1
#
_entry.id   AF-A0A7C2XPZ7-F1
#
_cell.length_a   1.000
_cell.length_b   1.000
_cell.length_c   1.000
_cell.angle_alpha   90.00
_cell.angle_beta   90.00
_cell.angle_gamma   90.00
#
_symmetry.space_group_name_H-M   'P 1'
#
loop_
_entity.id
_entity.type
_entity.pdbx_description
1 polymer ?
#
loop_
_entity_poly.entity_id
_entity_poly.type
_entity_poly.pdbx_seq_one_letter_code
_entity_poly.pdbx_strand_id
1 'polypeptide(L)'
;EALAQGRRVHPDVRFYIQFGSQDVRQYCAERGYLELFREAGAIVIEPSCGACINAGPGATTSREQVAISAQNRNFPGRSGPGQLYLASPLTVAASAIEGKIVEYRPRRGSST
;
A
#
# COMPACT_ATOMS: atom_id res chain seq x y z
N GLU A 1 -7.42 6.26 -11.14
CA GLU A 1 -7.39 5.51 -12.44
C GLU A 1 -7.96 4.11 -12.31
N ALA A 2 -7.36 3.23 -11.49
CA ALA A 2 -7.85 1.85 -11.30
C ALA A 2 -9.36 1.77 -10.98
N LEU A 3 -9.84 2.58 -10.02
CA LEU A 3 -11.27 2.57 -9.65
C LEU A 3 -12.21 2.93 -10.79
N ALA A 4 -11.82 3.90 -11.63
CA ALA A 4 -12.59 4.33 -12.80
C ALA A 4 -12.68 3.22 -13.86
N GLN A 5 -11.75 2.26 -13.84
CA GLN A 5 -11.78 1.06 -14.68
C GLN A 5 -12.48 -0.12 -13.99
N GLY A 6 -13.15 0.09 -12.85
CA GLY A 6 -13.77 -0.97 -12.04
C GLY A 6 -12.77 -1.88 -11.32
N ARG A 7 -11.46 -1.55 -11.36
CA ARG A 7 -10.42 -2.35 -10.73
C ARG A 7 -10.31 -2.00 -9.25
N ARG A 8 -9.94 -2.99 -8.43
CA ARG A 8 -9.78 -2.89 -6.98
C ARG A 8 -8.52 -3.66 -6.57
N VAL A 9 -8.13 -3.56 -5.30
CA VAL A 9 -7.06 -4.40 -4.73
C VAL A 9 -7.38 -5.86 -5.04
N HIS A 10 -6.37 -6.59 -5.51
CA HIS A 10 -6.50 -8.00 -5.88
C HIS A 10 -6.97 -8.82 -4.65
N PRO A 11 -7.90 -9.80 -4.81
CA PRO A 11 -8.49 -10.53 -3.67
C PRO A 11 -7.46 -11.23 -2.77
N ASP A 12 -6.32 -11.65 -3.34
CA ASP A 12 -5.25 -12.31 -2.59
C ASP A 12 -4.25 -11.34 -1.94
N VAL A 13 -4.45 -10.02 -2.07
CA VAL A 13 -3.56 -9.00 -1.52
C VAL A 13 -4.23 -8.24 -0.39
N ARG A 14 -3.55 -8.13 0.75
CA ARG A 14 -3.89 -7.18 1.81
C ARG A 14 -3.08 -5.90 1.62
N PHE A 15 -3.74 -4.82 1.23
CA PHE A 15 -3.09 -3.54 1.01
C PHE A 15 -3.37 -2.57 2.16
N TYR A 16 -2.31 -2.12 2.84
CA TYR A 16 -2.41 -1.21 3.99
C TYR A 16 -1.94 0.20 3.62
N ILE A 17 -2.68 1.21 4.09
CA ILE A 17 -2.28 2.62 4.01
C ILE A 17 -2.18 3.17 5.43
N GLN A 18 -0.99 3.67 5.76
CA GLN A 18 -0.70 4.37 7.00
C GLN A 18 -0.20 5.78 6.69
N PHE A 19 -0.83 6.78 7.28
CA PHE A 19 -0.39 8.17 7.14
C PHE A 19 0.78 8.47 8.08
N GLY A 20 1.71 9.31 7.62
CA GLY A 20 2.91 9.67 8.39
C GLY A 20 2.64 10.53 9.63
N SER A 21 1.47 11.16 9.71
CA SER A 21 1.04 11.94 10.87
C SER A 21 -0.48 12.01 10.96
N GLN A 22 -0.98 12.45 12.12
CA GLN A 22 -2.41 12.72 12.32
C GLN A 22 -2.90 13.87 11.43
N ASP A 23 -2.11 14.93 11.27
CA ASP A 23 -2.47 16.07 10.42
C ASP A 23 -2.67 15.66 8.95
N VAL A 24 -1.79 14.80 8.43
CA VAL A 24 -1.91 14.28 7.05
C VAL A 24 -3.15 13.41 6.91
N ARG A 25 -3.42 12.54 7.91
CA ARG A 25 -4.65 11.74 7.93
C ARG A 25 -5.89 12.63 7.91
N GLN A 26 -5.93 13.66 8.75
CA GLN A 26 -7.05 14.58 8.85
C GLN A 26 -7.28 15.33 7.54
N TYR A 27 -6.20 15.84 6.93
CA TYR A 27 -6.25 16.44 5.59
C TYR A 27 -6.82 15.46 4.55
N CYS A 28 -6.38 14.21 4.56
CA CYS A 28 -6.90 13.18 3.66
C CYS A 28 -8.39 12.87 3.92
N ALA A 29 -8.85 12.95 5.17
CA ALA A 29 -10.25 12.76 5.53
C ALA A 29 -11.14 13.87 4.98
N GLU A 30 -10.72 15.12 5.16
CA GLU A 30 -11.43 16.29 4.63
C GLU A 30 -11.51 16.29 3.10
N ARG A 31 -10.55 15.64 2.44
CA ARG A 31 -10.52 15.46 0.98
C ARG A 31 -11.27 14.23 0.48
N GLY A 32 -11.84 13.40 1.37
CA GLY A 32 -12.55 12.16 1.01
C GLY A 32 -11.63 11.02 0.55
N TYR A 33 -10.33 11.10 0.84
CA TYR A 33 -9.37 10.09 0.39
C TYR A 33 -9.47 8.79 1.19
N LEU A 34 -9.92 8.82 2.45
CA LEU A 34 -10.11 7.58 3.21
C LEU A 34 -11.18 6.70 2.56
N GLU A 35 -12.29 7.29 2.15
CA GLU A 35 -13.39 6.63 1.47
C GLU A 35 -12.91 6.08 0.13
N LEU A 36 -12.15 6.87 -0.65
CA LEU A 36 -11.54 6.43 -1.90
C LEU A 36 -10.65 5.20 -1.71
N PHE A 37 -9.79 5.21 -0.69
CA PHE A 37 -8.90 4.10 -0.38
C PHE A 37 -9.66 2.85 0.06
N ARG A 38 -10.69 3.01 0.90
CA ARG A 38 -11.56 1.91 1.32
C ARG A 38 -12.33 1.32 0.15
N GLU A 39 -12.88 2.17 -0.71
CA GLU A 39 -13.57 1.75 -1.92
C GLU A 39 -12.63 0.95 -2.83
N ALA A 40 -11.35 1.32 -2.89
CA ALA A 40 -10.31 0.57 -3.58
C ALA A 40 -10.02 -0.81 -3.00
N GLY A 41 -10.44 -1.11 -1.77
CA GLY A 41 -10.11 -2.32 -1.05
C GLY A 41 -8.85 -2.18 -0.17
N ALA A 42 -8.36 -0.96 0.05
CA ALA A 42 -7.25 -0.73 0.98
C ALA A 42 -7.73 -0.66 2.43
N ILE A 43 -6.91 -1.16 3.35
CA ILE A 43 -7.10 -1.10 4.79
C ILE A 43 -6.35 0.12 5.31
N VAL A 44 -7.09 1.17 5.67
CA VAL A 44 -6.52 2.37 6.27
C VAL A 44 -6.30 2.15 7.76
N ILE A 45 -5.08 2.36 8.24
CA ILE A 45 -4.70 2.20 9.65
C ILE A 45 -4.28 3.53 10.26
N GLU A 46 -4.39 3.63 11.59
CA GLU A 46 -4.00 4.82 12.32
C GLU A 46 -2.48 5.08 12.26
N PRO A 47 -2.06 6.37 12.20
CA PRO A 47 -0.66 6.77 12.33
C PRO A 47 -0.02 6.15 13.58
N SER A 48 1.04 5.36 13.37
CA SER A 48 1.85 4.74 14.42
C SER A 48 3.16 4.22 13.81
N CYS A 49 4.06 3.67 14.62
CA CYS A 49 5.31 3.08 14.11
C CYS A 49 5.08 1.83 13.20
N GLY A 50 3.95 1.12 13.38
CA GLY A 50 3.40 0.15 12.42
C GLY A 50 4.30 -1.02 11.97
N ALA A 51 4.02 -1.55 10.78
CA ALA A 51 4.78 -2.62 10.12
C ALA A 51 6.25 -2.27 9.88
N CYS A 52 6.56 -0.97 9.80
CA CYS A 52 7.93 -0.48 9.61
C CYS A 52 8.86 -0.90 10.77
N ILE A 53 8.35 -1.24 11.95
CA ILE A 53 9.15 -1.79 13.05
C ILE A 53 8.65 -3.18 13.50
N ASN A 54 7.91 -3.88 12.65
CA ASN A 54 7.27 -5.15 12.98
C ASN A 54 6.33 -5.10 14.21
N ALA A 55 5.68 -3.95 14.45
CA ALA A 55 4.84 -3.75 15.64
C ALA A 55 3.36 -3.47 15.28
N GLY A 56 2.94 -3.78 14.06
CA GLY A 56 1.57 -3.53 13.63
C GLY A 56 1.16 -4.22 12.33
N PRO A 57 -0.09 -4.01 11.88
CA PRO A 57 -0.63 -4.59 10.66
C PRO A 57 0.22 -4.25 9.44
N GLY A 58 0.35 -5.19 8.50
CA GLY A 58 1.15 -5.05 7.28
C GLY A 58 2.55 -5.67 7.34
N ALA A 59 2.98 -6.17 8.50
CA ALA A 59 4.13 -7.06 8.58
C ALA A 59 3.77 -8.46 8.07
N THR A 60 4.76 -9.15 7.50
CA THR A 60 4.63 -10.56 7.13
C THR A 60 4.56 -11.44 8.38
N THR A 61 3.90 -12.58 8.29
CA THR A 61 3.73 -13.55 9.40
C THR A 61 4.31 -14.93 9.09
N SER A 62 4.71 -15.18 7.84
CA SER A 62 5.34 -16.44 7.43
C SER A 62 6.43 -16.18 6.37
N ARG A 63 7.34 -17.14 6.17
CA ARG A 63 8.49 -17.00 5.25
C ARG A 63 8.07 -17.01 3.78
N GLU A 64 6.91 -17.56 3.49
CA GLU A 64 6.32 -17.69 2.15
C GLU A 64 5.66 -16.39 1.68
N GLN A 65 5.34 -15.48 2.61
CA GLN A 65 4.73 -14.20 2.28
C GLN A 65 5.75 -13.24 1.65
N VAL A 66 5.23 -12.48 0.67
CA VAL A 66 5.94 -11.39 0.00
C VAL A 66 5.22 -10.09 0.32
N ALA A 67 5.98 -9.08 0.74
CA ALA A 67 5.51 -7.72 0.97
C ALA A 67 6.28 -6.74 0.07
N ILE A 68 5.56 -5.73 -0.43
CA ILE A 68 6.15 -4.56 -1.10
C ILE A 68 5.69 -3.31 -0.34
N SER A 69 6.61 -2.42 0.00
CA SER A 69 6.34 -1.27 0.87
C SER A 69 7.08 -0.01 0.41
N ALA A 70 6.48 1.14 0.72
CA ALA A 70 7.09 2.46 0.52
C ALA A 70 7.89 2.95 1.73
N GLN A 71 8.20 2.06 2.67
CA GLN A 71 9.14 2.35 3.76
C GLN A 71 10.59 2.42 3.27
N ASN A 72 11.49 2.78 4.18
CA ASN A 72 12.85 3.19 3.83
C ASN A 72 13.88 2.07 4.05
N ARG A 73 13.51 0.96 4.70
CA ARG A 73 14.43 -0.09 5.16
C ARG A 73 13.79 -1.48 5.05
N ASN A 74 14.54 -2.48 4.61
CA ASN A 74 14.08 -3.86 4.42
C ASN A 74 15.11 -4.94 4.82
N PHE A 75 15.95 -4.67 5.82
CA PHE A 75 16.86 -5.70 6.30
C PHE A 75 16.11 -6.95 6.82
N PRO A 76 16.73 -8.15 6.78
CA PRO A 76 16.06 -9.39 7.18
C PRO A 76 15.38 -9.28 8.55
N GLY A 77 14.11 -9.69 8.65
CA GLY A 77 13.32 -9.64 9.88
C GLY A 77 12.69 -8.28 10.22
N ARG A 78 12.93 -7.22 9.42
CA ARG A 78 12.47 -5.86 9.73
C ARG A 78 10.94 -5.71 9.79
N SER A 79 10.22 -6.41 8.92
CA SER A 79 8.76 -6.37 8.82
C SER A 79 8.20 -7.79 8.75
N GLY A 80 8.70 -8.64 9.63
CA GLY A 80 8.34 -10.05 9.72
C GLY A 80 9.32 -11.00 9.02
N PRO A 81 9.01 -12.31 9.02
CA PRO A 81 9.91 -13.36 8.56
C PRO A 81 9.92 -13.58 7.04
N GLY A 82 9.01 -12.93 6.30
CA GLY A 82 8.88 -13.04 4.84
C GLY A 82 9.84 -12.16 4.06
N GLN A 83 9.61 -12.08 2.75
CA GLN A 83 10.40 -11.25 1.84
C GLN A 83 9.82 -9.85 1.74
N LEU A 84 10.68 -8.82 1.81
CA LEU A 84 10.26 -7.42 1.77
C LEU A 84 11.01 -6.65 0.68
N TYR A 85 10.24 -6.09 -0.25
CA TYR A 85 10.71 -5.24 -1.33
C TYR A 85 10.35 -3.78 -1.08
N LEU A 86 11.25 -2.87 -1.43
CA LEU A 86 11.01 -1.43 -1.36
C LEU A 86 10.66 -0.89 -2.74
N ALA A 87 9.67 -0.01 -2.80
CA ALA A 87 9.31 0.68 -4.03
C ALA A 87 8.62 2.02 -3.74
N SER A 88 8.39 2.82 -4.78
CA SER A 88 7.61 4.06 -4.66
C SER A 88 6.15 3.76 -4.29
N PRO A 89 5.42 4.70 -3.64
CA PRO A 89 4.00 4.52 -3.34
C PRO A 89 3.14 4.16 -4.54
N LEU A 90 3.45 4.71 -5.73
CA LEU A 90 2.74 4.41 -6.97
C LEU A 90 2.95 2.96 -7.41
N THR A 91 4.18 2.46 -7.32
CA THR A 91 4.53 1.07 -7.63
C THR A 91 3.89 0.09 -6.63
N VAL A 92 3.87 0.43 -5.34
CA VAL A 92 3.17 -0.36 -4.31
C VAL A 92 1.68 -0.45 -4.64
N ALA A 93 1.03 0.69 -4.92
CA ALA A 93 -0.38 0.74 -5.26
C ALA A 93 -0.68 -0.05 -6.54
N ALA A 94 0.12 0.10 -7.60
CA ALA A 94 -0.01 -0.68 -8.83
C ALA A 94 0.08 -2.19 -8.55
N SER A 95 1.07 -2.60 -7.77
CA SER A 95 1.26 -4.01 -7.38
C SER A 95 0.09 -4.57 -6.58
N ALA A 96 -0.51 -3.76 -5.70
CA ALA A 96 -1.69 -4.15 -4.93
C ALA A 96 -2.93 -4.39 -5.82
N ILE A 97 -3.09 -3.62 -6.90
CA ILE A 97 -4.17 -3.83 -7.87
C ILE A 97 -3.88 -5.02 -8.79
N GLU A 98 -2.62 -5.24 -9.21
CA GLU A 98 -2.24 -6.33 -10.12
C GLU A 98 -2.12 -7.71 -9.45
N GLY A 99 -2.02 -7.78 -8.11
CA GLY A 99 -1.81 -9.04 -7.39
C GLY A 99 -0.38 -9.58 -7.44
N LYS A 100 0.54 -8.83 -8.05
CA LYS A 100 1.96 -9.16 -8.20
C LYS A 100 2.79 -7.90 -8.27
N ILE A 101 4.08 -8.00 -7.96
CA ILE A 101 5.00 -6.86 -8.05
C ILE A 101 5.13 -6.43 -9.52
N VAL A 102 4.75 -5.18 -9.81
CA VAL A 102 4.83 -4.58 -11.14
C VAL A 102 5.40 -3.18 -11.07
N GLU A 103 5.93 -2.68 -12.18
CA GLU A 103 6.25 -1.27 -12.35
C GLU A 103 4.96 -0.43 -12.50
N TYR A 104 4.86 0.71 -11.79
CA TYR A 104 3.83 1.70 -12.11
C TYR A 104 4.11 2.38 -13.44
N ARG A 105 3.16 2.31 -14.36
CA ARG A 105 3.20 3.03 -15.64
C ARG A 105 2.14 4.11 -15.66
N PRO A 106 2.51 5.40 -15.66
CA PRO A 106 1.52 6.45 -15.78
C PRO A 106 0.81 6.32 -17.12
N ARG A 107 -0.50 6.56 -17.13
CA ARG A 107 -1.26 6.61 -18.38
C ARG A 107 -0.71 7.76 -19.21
N ARG A 108 -0.07 7.45 -20.35
CA ARG A 108 0.18 8.48 -21.36
C ARG A 108 -1.20 8.97 -21.81
N GLY A 109 -1.46 10.26 -21.62
CA GLY A 109 -2.73 10.85 -22.00
C GLY A 109 -3.06 10.46 -23.43
N SER A 110 -4.24 9.87 -23.63
CA SER A 110 -4.89 9.87 -24.93
C SER A 110 -5.15 11.33 -25.29
N SER A 111 -4.27 11.91 -26.09
CA SER A 111 -4.54 13.14 -26.82
C SER A 111 -5.70 12.86 -27.76
N THR A 112 -6.90 13.21 -27.33
CA THR A 112 -8.12 13.38 -28.14
C THR A 112 -9.00 14.35 -27.40
#